data_AF-A0A533XXM3-F1
#
_entry.id   AF-A0A533XXM3-F1
#
_cell.length_a   1.000
_cell.length_b   1.000
_cell.length_c   1.000
_cell.angle_alpha   90.00
_cell.angle_beta   90.00
_cell.angle_gamma   90.00
#
_symmetry.space_group_name_H-M   'P 1'
#
loop_
_entity.id
_entity.type
_entity.pdbx_description
1 polymer ?
#
loop_
_entity_poly.entity_id
_entity_poly.type
_entity_poly.pdbx_seq_one_letter_code
_entity_poly.pdbx_strand_id
1 'polypeptide(L)'
;MSKIRRSMAVLVLALVGLVGCDSEPRTVGDANPARVAEMKQVLRDLWVGHIFWVQHVVSNNATNNQAERDAAEKEVVANTKQIASTMTPFYGEAASEKLFSLLDINYGAVREYSEATVAGNKQQQDAALARLASNADDFAVFLNGVNPYLSKETVRGLIAAHGAHHVLQINQYKGKEYAHLGATWPMMRQHVYVIADTMTTAWAKQFPSKFS
;
A
#
# COMPACT_ATOMS: atom_id res chain seq x y z
N MET A 1 -7.74 -87.17 0.03
CA MET A 1 -8.72 -87.29 1.13
C MET A 1 -9.22 -85.90 1.50
N SER A 2 -10.53 -85.65 1.31
CA SER A 2 -11.46 -84.75 2.03
C SER A 2 -10.88 -83.51 2.76
N LYS A 3 -11.38 -82.28 2.64
CA LYS A 3 -12.78 -81.82 2.49
C LYS A 3 -12.79 -80.35 2.07
N ILE A 4 -13.67 -80.04 1.12
CA ILE A 4 -14.14 -78.70 0.76
C ILE A 4 -15.07 -78.18 1.87
N ARG A 5 -14.88 -76.93 2.30
CA ARG A 5 -15.94 -76.14 2.93
C ARG A 5 -15.95 -74.74 2.33
N ARG A 6 -17.02 -74.46 1.61
CA ARG A 6 -17.43 -73.15 1.11
C ARG A 6 -17.87 -72.27 2.28
N SER A 7 -17.41 -71.03 2.30
CA SER A 7 -18.09 -69.95 3.01
C SER A 7 -18.14 -68.75 2.08
N MET A 8 -19.35 -68.47 1.56
CA MET A 8 -19.70 -67.21 0.90
C MET A 8 -19.75 -66.12 1.97
N ALA A 9 -19.03 -65.02 1.76
CA ALA A 9 -19.24 -63.78 2.48
C ALA A 9 -19.56 -62.70 1.44
N VAL A 10 -20.75 -62.14 1.59
CA VAL A 10 -21.38 -61.10 0.76
C VAL A 10 -20.58 -59.81 0.92
N LEU A 11 -20.04 -59.28 -0.19
CA LEU A 11 -19.39 -57.97 -0.22
C LEU A 11 -20.47 -56.90 -0.41
N VAL A 12 -20.80 -56.16 0.65
CA VAL A 12 -21.69 -54.99 0.62
C VAL A 12 -20.91 -53.82 0.03
N LEU A 13 -21.34 -53.32 -1.14
CA LEU A 13 -20.89 -52.04 -1.67
C LEU A 13 -21.44 -50.91 -0.78
N ALA A 14 -20.57 -50.22 -0.06
CA ALA A 14 -20.88 -48.94 0.57
C ALA A 14 -20.52 -47.81 -0.41
N LEU A 15 -21.55 -47.15 -0.94
CA LEU A 15 -21.44 -45.86 -1.64
C LEU A 15 -21.02 -44.79 -0.63
N VAL A 16 -19.79 -44.28 -0.76
CA VAL A 16 -19.35 -43.05 -0.08
C VAL A 16 -19.84 -41.87 -0.91
N GLY A 17 -20.87 -41.19 -0.40
CA GLY A 17 -21.32 -39.91 -0.93
C GLY A 17 -20.25 -38.84 -0.69
N LEU A 18 -19.81 -38.20 -1.78
CA LEU A 18 -19.15 -36.90 -1.77
C LEU A 18 -20.19 -35.81 -1.51
N VAL A 19 -19.70 -34.67 -1.02
CA VAL A 19 -20.37 -33.37 -0.83
C VAL A 19 -20.90 -33.11 0.58
N GLY A 20 -19.99 -32.69 1.45
CA GLY A 20 -20.27 -31.66 2.45
C GLY A 20 -19.27 -30.52 2.21
N CYS A 21 -19.73 -29.43 1.60
CA CYS A 21 -19.04 -28.15 1.78
C CYS A 21 -19.32 -27.73 3.21
N ASP A 22 -18.36 -27.90 4.11
CA ASP A 22 -18.41 -27.30 5.44
C ASP A 22 -18.34 -25.77 5.27
N SER A 23 -19.51 -25.17 5.07
CA SER A 23 -19.69 -23.75 5.30
C SER A 23 -19.87 -23.59 6.80
N GLU A 24 -18.76 -23.45 7.53
CA GLU A 24 -18.84 -22.98 8.90
C GLU A 24 -19.62 -21.66 8.90
N PRO A 25 -20.67 -21.52 9.74
CA PRO A 25 -21.38 -20.26 9.84
C PRO A 25 -20.39 -19.21 10.34
N ARG A 26 -20.11 -18.19 9.50
CA ARG A 26 -19.34 -17.02 9.93
C ARG A 26 -19.97 -16.51 11.22
N THR A 27 -19.21 -16.57 12.30
CA THR A 27 -19.55 -15.91 13.55
C THR A 27 -19.84 -14.45 13.24
N VAL A 28 -20.94 -13.94 13.78
CA VAL A 28 -21.23 -12.49 13.79
C VAL A 28 -20.08 -11.82 14.55
N GLY A 29 -19.06 -11.35 13.84
CA GLY A 29 -17.83 -10.83 14.47
C GLY A 29 -16.57 -10.84 13.60
N ASP A 30 -16.48 -11.70 12.58
CA ASP A 30 -15.27 -11.81 11.75
C ASP A 30 -15.40 -11.05 10.42
N ALA A 31 -14.32 -10.37 10.00
CA ALA A 31 -14.26 -9.66 8.72
C ALA A 31 -14.42 -10.63 7.54
N ASN A 32 -15.28 -10.30 6.57
CA ASN A 32 -15.45 -11.08 5.34
C ASN A 32 -14.18 -10.98 4.47
N PRO A 33 -13.48 -12.10 4.20
CA PRO A 33 -12.24 -12.08 3.44
C PRO A 33 -12.38 -11.49 2.04
N ALA A 34 -13.56 -11.61 1.41
CA ALA A 34 -13.83 -11.01 0.10
C ALA A 34 -13.82 -9.47 0.18
N ARG A 35 -14.47 -8.88 1.20
CA ARG A 35 -14.49 -7.43 1.42
C ARG A 35 -13.10 -6.87 1.75
N VAL A 36 -12.31 -7.63 2.52
CA VAL A 36 -10.91 -7.27 2.79
C VAL A 36 -10.10 -7.27 1.50
N ALA A 37 -10.27 -8.27 0.62
CA ALA A 37 -9.59 -8.33 -0.66
C ALA A 37 -9.99 -7.19 -1.62
N GLU A 38 -11.29 -6.84 -1.67
CA GLU A 38 -11.79 -5.70 -2.45
C GLU A 38 -11.16 -4.38 -1.98
N MET A 39 -11.13 -4.13 -0.66
CA MET A 39 -10.49 -2.92 -0.11
C MET A 39 -8.98 -2.87 -0.41
N LYS A 40 -8.29 -4.01 -0.34
CA LYS A 40 -6.88 -4.10 -0.74
C LYS A 40 -6.70 -3.69 -2.19
N GLN A 41 -7.54 -4.18 -3.10
CA GLN A 41 -7.46 -3.82 -4.52
C GLN A 41 -7.66 -2.31 -4.72
N VAL A 42 -8.72 -1.74 -4.14
CA VAL A 42 -8.98 -0.29 -4.22
C VAL A 42 -7.79 0.53 -3.72
N LEU A 43 -7.25 0.18 -2.55
CA LEU A 43 -6.16 0.94 -1.95
C LEU A 43 -4.86 0.76 -2.75
N ARG A 44 -4.58 -0.45 -3.27
CA ARG A 44 -3.43 -0.70 -4.16
C ARG A 44 -3.50 0.12 -5.44
N ASP A 45 -4.67 0.20 -6.07
CA ASP A 45 -4.86 0.99 -7.30
C ASP A 45 -4.60 2.47 -7.05
N LEU A 46 -5.12 3.01 -5.94
CA LEU A 46 -4.86 4.38 -5.53
C LEU A 46 -3.36 4.62 -5.29
N TRP A 47 -2.70 3.76 -4.53
CA TRP A 47 -1.27 3.89 -4.24
C TRP A 47 -0.37 3.75 -5.47
N VAL A 48 -0.73 2.89 -6.44
CA VAL A 48 -0.04 2.81 -7.74
C VAL A 48 -0.26 4.10 -8.53
N GLY A 49 -1.48 4.62 -8.55
CA GLY A 49 -1.79 5.92 -9.14
C GLY A 49 -0.95 7.05 -8.54
N HIS A 50 -0.78 7.07 -7.21
CA HIS A 50 0.05 8.04 -6.52
C HIS A 50 1.50 8.01 -7.03
N ILE A 51 2.17 6.85 -6.97
CA ILE A 51 3.57 6.75 -7.41
C ILE A 51 3.74 6.99 -8.91
N PHE A 52 2.72 6.67 -9.72
CA PHE A 52 2.70 6.96 -11.14
C PHE A 52 2.74 8.48 -11.40
N TRP A 53 1.87 9.23 -10.74
CA TRP A 53 1.82 10.69 -10.91
C TRP A 53 3.06 11.38 -10.33
N VAL A 54 3.57 10.91 -9.19
CA VAL A 54 4.83 11.43 -8.63
C VAL A 54 6.00 11.16 -9.58
N GLN A 55 6.06 9.99 -10.22
CA GLN A 55 7.08 9.70 -11.22
C GLN A 55 6.99 10.65 -12.43
N HIS A 56 5.79 11.04 -12.87
CA HIS A 56 5.62 12.04 -13.93
C HIS A 56 6.13 13.41 -13.50
N VAL A 57 5.82 13.85 -12.28
CA VAL A 57 6.38 15.11 -11.72
C VAL A 57 7.90 15.07 -11.72
N VAL A 58 8.51 13.98 -11.24
CA VAL A 58 9.97 13.82 -11.20
C VAL A 58 10.58 13.81 -12.60
N SER A 59 10.00 13.05 -13.53
CA SER A 59 10.45 12.97 -14.93
C SER A 59 10.38 14.34 -15.62
N ASN A 60 9.25 15.04 -15.47
CA ASN A 60 9.02 16.36 -16.07
C ASN A 60 9.91 17.44 -15.46
N ASN A 61 10.24 17.31 -14.16
CA ASN A 61 11.24 18.15 -13.53
C ASN A 61 12.64 17.91 -14.12
N ALA A 62 13.04 16.65 -14.32
CA ALA A 62 14.34 16.29 -14.88
C ALA A 62 14.52 16.72 -16.34
N THR A 63 13.42 16.83 -17.10
CA THR A 63 13.41 17.30 -18.51
C THR A 63 13.07 18.79 -18.65
N ASN A 64 12.87 19.50 -17.54
CA ASN A 64 12.48 20.92 -17.51
C ASN A 64 11.16 21.22 -18.26
N ASN A 65 10.21 20.28 -18.25
CA ASN A 65 8.88 20.46 -18.84
C ASN A 65 7.88 20.94 -17.77
N GLN A 66 7.85 22.26 -17.54
CA GLN A 66 7.02 22.86 -16.50
C GLN A 66 5.52 22.62 -16.70
N ALA A 67 5.01 22.75 -17.93
CA ALA A 67 3.57 22.63 -18.19
C ALA A 67 3.05 21.21 -17.86
N GLU A 68 3.77 20.17 -18.25
CA GLU A 68 3.40 18.80 -17.89
C GLU A 68 3.66 18.48 -16.42
N ARG A 69 4.68 19.09 -15.81
CA ARG A 69 4.90 18.97 -14.35
C ARG A 69 3.67 19.49 -13.60
N ASP A 70 3.25 20.73 -13.88
CA ASP A 70 2.11 21.38 -13.22
C ASP A 70 0.79 20.61 -13.43
N ALA A 71 0.61 19.97 -14.58
CA ALA A 71 -0.51 19.08 -14.83
C ALA A 71 -0.45 17.81 -13.96
N ALA A 72 0.72 17.16 -13.89
CA ALA A 72 0.92 15.98 -13.07
C ALA A 72 0.80 16.27 -11.56
N GLU A 73 1.23 17.45 -11.09
CA GLU A 73 1.09 17.82 -9.67
C GLU A 73 -0.38 17.86 -9.22
N LYS A 74 -1.28 18.34 -10.09
CA LYS A 74 -2.74 18.34 -9.80
C LYS A 74 -3.26 16.92 -9.61
N GLU A 75 -2.79 15.98 -10.42
CA GLU A 75 -3.16 14.57 -10.32
C GLU A 75 -2.59 13.92 -9.05
N VAL A 76 -1.35 14.27 -8.65
CA VAL A 76 -0.79 13.83 -7.37
C VAL A 76 -1.69 14.28 -6.22
N VAL A 77 -2.05 15.56 -6.17
CA VAL A 77 -2.89 16.11 -5.09
C VAL A 77 -4.27 15.46 -5.08
N ALA A 78 -4.90 15.31 -6.26
CA ALA A 78 -6.21 14.67 -6.37
C ALA A 78 -6.17 13.21 -5.90
N ASN A 79 -5.17 12.44 -6.31
CA ASN A 79 -5.01 11.05 -5.92
C ASN A 79 -4.65 10.91 -4.42
N THR A 80 -3.80 11.79 -3.88
CA THR A 80 -3.49 11.86 -2.44
C THR A 80 -4.76 12.11 -1.61
N LYS A 81 -5.66 12.97 -2.09
CA LYS A 81 -6.98 13.19 -1.46
C LYS A 81 -7.87 11.94 -1.54
N GLN A 82 -7.83 11.19 -2.64
CA GLN A 82 -8.56 9.93 -2.77
C GLN A 82 -8.05 8.87 -1.79
N ILE A 83 -6.73 8.69 -1.65
CA ILE A 83 -6.13 7.81 -0.64
C ILE A 83 -6.63 8.20 0.75
N ALA A 84 -6.49 9.47 1.11
CA ALA A 84 -6.91 9.95 2.41
C ALA A 84 -8.41 9.71 2.70
N SER A 85 -9.26 9.89 1.68
CA SER A 85 -10.73 9.73 1.80
C SER A 85 -11.15 8.28 2.10
N THR A 86 -10.32 7.28 1.78
CA THR A 86 -10.59 5.87 2.15
C THR A 86 -10.63 5.65 3.67
N MET A 87 -10.02 6.55 4.44
CA MET A 87 -9.99 6.51 5.89
C MET A 87 -11.28 7.03 6.55
N THR A 88 -12.06 7.87 5.85
CA THR A 88 -13.26 8.54 6.38
C THR A 88 -14.29 7.57 6.97
N PRO A 89 -14.66 6.44 6.33
CA PRO A 89 -15.64 5.51 6.88
C PRO A 89 -15.22 4.84 8.20
N PHE A 90 -13.93 4.89 8.55
CA PHE A 90 -13.36 4.25 9.73
C PHE A 90 -13.15 5.22 10.89
N TYR A 91 -12.65 6.43 10.61
CA TYR A 91 -12.22 7.38 11.64
C TYR A 91 -12.80 8.79 11.49
N GLY A 92 -13.63 9.04 10.48
CA GLY A 92 -14.23 10.34 10.21
C GLY A 92 -13.33 11.32 9.43
N GLU A 93 -13.89 12.48 9.12
CA GLU A 93 -13.26 13.48 8.24
C GLU A 93 -11.96 14.04 8.80
N ALA A 94 -11.90 14.38 10.09
CA ALA A 94 -10.69 14.95 10.70
C ALA A 94 -9.46 14.03 10.58
N ALA A 95 -9.66 12.71 10.70
CA ALA A 95 -8.58 11.75 10.52
C ALA A 95 -8.16 11.62 9.04
N SER A 96 -9.13 11.68 8.12
CA SER A 96 -8.87 11.73 6.68
C SER A 96 -8.05 12.97 6.30
N GLU A 97 -8.43 14.16 6.79
CA GLU A 97 -7.69 15.40 6.57
C GLU A 97 -6.28 15.35 7.14
N LYS A 98 -6.10 14.74 8.32
CA LYS A 98 -4.77 14.55 8.89
C LYS A 98 -3.92 13.62 8.03
N LEU A 99 -4.47 12.53 7.51
CA LEU A 99 -3.77 11.63 6.58
C LEU A 99 -3.41 12.38 5.27
N PHE A 100 -4.33 13.16 4.72
CA PHE A 100 -4.06 14.00 3.55
C PHE A 100 -2.88 14.95 3.79
N SER A 101 -2.87 15.68 4.90
CA SER A 101 -1.78 16.59 5.26
C SER A 101 -0.43 15.88 5.38
N LEU A 102 -0.39 14.68 5.98
CA LEU A 102 0.85 13.91 6.10
C LEU A 102 1.37 13.42 4.75
N LEU A 103 0.49 12.97 3.86
CA LEU A 103 0.85 12.57 2.49
C LEU A 103 1.32 13.76 1.66
N ASP A 104 0.66 14.92 1.80
CA ASP A 104 1.04 16.16 1.10
C ASP A 104 2.44 16.64 1.54
N ILE A 105 2.75 16.59 2.84
CA ILE A 105 4.10 16.86 3.36
C ILE A 105 5.13 15.88 2.77
N ASN A 106 4.80 14.59 2.70
CA ASN A 106 5.69 13.58 2.13
C ASN A 106 6.02 13.89 0.67
N TYR A 107 4.98 14.10 -0.15
CA TYR A 107 5.13 14.48 -1.56
C TYR A 107 5.88 15.80 -1.72
N GLY A 108 5.59 16.81 -0.89
CA GLY A 108 6.30 18.08 -0.89
C GLY A 108 7.81 17.90 -0.70
N ALA A 109 8.23 17.09 0.27
CA ALA A 109 9.65 16.78 0.47
C ALA A 109 10.27 15.99 -0.71
N VAL A 110 9.52 15.08 -1.34
CA VAL A 110 9.95 14.40 -2.58
C VAL A 110 10.17 15.41 -3.72
N ARG A 111 9.24 16.36 -3.92
CA ARG A 111 9.36 17.41 -4.93
C ARG A 111 10.57 18.30 -4.67
N GLU A 112 10.74 18.77 -3.44
CA GLU A 112 11.90 19.58 -3.03
C GLU A 112 13.23 18.85 -3.30
N TYR A 113 13.32 17.56 -2.96
CA TYR A 113 14.50 16.75 -3.26
C TYR A 113 14.74 16.65 -4.78
N SER A 114 13.69 16.51 -5.58
CA SER A 114 13.76 16.47 -7.05
C SER A 114 14.32 17.77 -7.63
N GLU A 115 13.76 18.91 -7.23
CA GLU A 115 14.19 20.25 -7.65
C GLU A 115 15.65 20.51 -7.25
N ALA A 116 15.99 20.23 -5.99
CA ALA A 116 17.35 20.36 -5.49
C ALA A 116 18.35 19.48 -6.26
N THR A 117 17.95 18.26 -6.65
CA THR A 117 18.78 17.35 -7.44
C THR A 117 19.03 17.87 -8.85
N VAL A 118 18.01 18.44 -9.51
CA VAL A 118 18.18 19.09 -10.82
C VAL A 118 19.14 20.27 -10.70
N ALA A 119 18.98 21.10 -9.67
CA ALA A 119 19.80 22.28 -9.39
C ALA A 119 21.22 21.97 -8.85
N GLY A 120 21.52 20.73 -8.46
CA GLY A 120 22.80 20.37 -7.83
C GLY A 120 22.97 20.93 -6.41
N ASN A 121 21.87 21.26 -5.74
CA ASN A 121 21.86 21.87 -4.42
C ASN A 121 21.83 20.81 -3.30
N LYS A 122 23.02 20.42 -2.83
CA LYS A 122 23.15 19.41 -1.75
C LYS A 122 22.50 19.82 -0.44
N GLN A 123 22.58 21.09 -0.05
CA GLN A 123 21.99 21.56 1.20
C GLN A 123 20.47 21.39 1.21
N GLN A 124 19.81 21.66 0.08
CA GLN A 124 18.36 21.44 -0.05
C GLN A 124 18.00 19.96 -0.17
N GLN A 125 18.85 19.12 -0.77
CA GLN A 125 18.68 17.67 -0.72
C GLN A 125 18.68 17.16 0.73
N ASP A 126 19.66 17.57 1.53
CA ASP A 126 19.77 17.17 2.94
C ASP A 126 18.56 17.64 3.77
N ALA A 127 18.08 18.86 3.52
CA ALA A 127 16.88 19.38 4.17
C ALA A 127 15.61 18.58 3.82
N ALA A 128 15.45 18.20 2.55
CA ALA A 128 14.33 17.38 2.10
C ALA A 128 14.39 15.96 2.68
N LEU A 129 15.58 15.36 2.78
CA LEU A 129 15.79 14.06 3.44
C LEU A 129 15.42 14.11 4.93
N ALA A 130 15.80 15.18 5.63
CA ALA A 130 15.41 15.38 7.03
C ALA A 130 13.89 15.52 7.18
N ARG A 131 13.23 16.23 6.26
CA ARG A 131 11.76 16.33 6.23
C ARG A 131 11.08 14.99 5.98
N LEU A 132 11.58 14.16 5.06
CA LEU A 132 11.06 12.81 4.84
C LEU A 132 11.17 11.95 6.11
N ALA A 133 12.31 12.03 6.82
CA ALA A 133 12.52 11.29 8.06
C ALA A 133 11.53 11.73 9.15
N SER A 134 11.40 13.04 9.39
CA SER A 134 10.45 13.58 10.37
C SER A 134 9.00 13.24 10.02
N ASN A 135 8.64 13.32 8.74
CA ASN A 135 7.30 12.97 8.28
C ASN A 135 6.99 11.48 8.52
N ALA A 136 7.96 10.56 8.35
CA ALA A 136 7.78 9.16 8.69
C ALA A 136 7.51 8.93 10.19
N ASP A 137 8.13 9.73 11.07
CA ASP A 137 7.84 9.73 12.51
C ASP A 137 6.42 10.23 12.80
N ASP A 138 5.97 11.29 12.14
CA ASP A 138 4.62 11.83 12.29
C ASP A 138 3.54 10.84 11.82
N PHE A 139 3.77 10.16 10.69
CA PHE A 139 2.91 9.06 10.22
C PHE A 139 2.82 7.95 11.25
N ALA A 140 3.95 7.55 11.82
CA ALA A 140 4.01 6.49 12.83
C ALA A 140 3.21 6.86 14.07
N VAL A 141 3.35 8.09 14.57
CA VAL A 141 2.57 8.59 15.71
C VAL A 141 1.08 8.62 15.39
N PHE A 142 0.70 9.18 14.25
CA PHE A 142 -0.71 9.33 13.89
C PHE A 142 -1.42 7.99 13.67
N LEU A 143 -0.88 7.13 12.80
CA LEU A 143 -1.53 5.87 12.43
C LEU A 143 -1.57 4.87 13.60
N ASN A 144 -0.54 4.84 14.44
CA ASN A 144 -0.57 4.05 15.67
C ASN A 144 -1.60 4.59 16.67
N GLY A 145 -1.76 5.91 16.77
CA GLY A 145 -2.72 6.54 17.68
C GLY A 145 -4.18 6.23 17.36
N VAL A 146 -4.52 6.15 16.07
CA VAL A 146 -5.89 5.81 15.64
C VAL A 146 -6.14 4.30 15.53
N ASN A 147 -5.09 3.50 15.26
CA ASN A 147 -5.18 2.06 15.10
C ASN A 147 -4.06 1.31 15.84
N PRO A 148 -4.36 0.60 16.94
CA PRO A 148 -3.35 -0.08 17.74
C PRO A 148 -2.70 -1.28 17.03
N TYR A 149 -3.28 -1.78 15.93
CA TYR A 149 -2.69 -2.85 15.10
C TYR A 149 -1.62 -2.33 14.13
N LEU A 150 -1.45 -1.01 14.03
CA LEU A 150 -0.35 -0.38 13.30
C LEU A 150 0.74 0.02 14.29
N SER A 151 1.79 -0.79 14.42
CA SER A 151 2.92 -0.44 15.28
C SER A 151 3.65 0.78 14.71
N LYS A 152 4.18 1.65 15.59
CA LYS A 152 4.97 2.82 15.17
C LYS A 152 6.16 2.41 14.31
N GLU A 153 6.87 1.34 14.71
CA GLU A 153 8.04 0.84 13.99
C GLU A 153 7.69 0.40 12.56
N THR A 154 6.62 -0.39 12.40
CA THR A 154 6.16 -0.85 11.08
C THR A 154 5.77 0.32 10.19
N VAL A 155 4.96 1.26 10.70
CA VAL A 155 4.53 2.43 9.92
C VAL A 155 5.72 3.30 9.53
N ARG A 156 6.60 3.63 10.48
CA ARG A 156 7.79 4.43 10.23
C ARG A 156 8.67 3.79 9.16
N GLY A 157 8.93 2.49 9.27
CA GLY A 157 9.75 1.74 8.30
C GLY A 157 9.16 1.77 6.90
N LEU A 158 7.85 1.57 6.77
CA LEU A 158 7.14 1.60 5.49
C LEU A 158 7.22 2.98 4.81
N ILE A 159 6.96 4.06 5.56
CA ILE A 159 6.98 5.42 5.02
C ILE A 159 8.40 5.89 4.72
N ALA A 160 9.38 5.57 5.57
CA ALA A 160 10.78 5.88 5.31
C ALA A 160 11.31 5.18 4.05
N ALA A 161 11.01 3.89 3.88
CA ALA A 161 11.37 3.14 2.68
C ALA A 161 10.68 3.71 1.41
N HIS A 162 9.42 4.14 1.54
CA HIS A 162 8.69 4.78 0.45
C HIS A 162 9.37 6.08 -0.01
N GLY A 163 9.75 6.95 0.93
CA GLY A 163 10.52 8.16 0.63
C GLY A 163 11.88 7.84 -0.01
N ALA A 164 12.59 6.82 0.48
CA ALA A 164 13.86 6.37 -0.07
C ALA A 164 13.74 5.86 -1.52
N HIS A 165 12.63 5.20 -1.87
CA HIS A 165 12.36 4.81 -3.25
C HIS A 165 12.17 6.02 -4.18
N HIS A 166 11.51 7.08 -3.70
CA HIS A 166 11.40 8.33 -4.45
C HIS A 166 12.77 9.00 -4.66
N VAL A 167 13.61 9.04 -3.62
CA VAL A 167 15.00 9.54 -3.73
C VAL A 167 15.81 8.74 -4.76
N LEU A 168 15.68 7.41 -4.75
CA LEU A 168 16.36 6.54 -5.72
C LEU A 168 15.95 6.86 -7.17
N GLN A 169 14.65 6.92 -7.47
CA GLN A 169 14.20 7.23 -8.83
C GLN A 169 14.65 8.64 -9.27
N ILE A 170 14.66 9.63 -8.37
CA ILE A 170 15.08 11.00 -8.68
C ILE A 170 16.54 11.01 -9.13
N ASN A 171 17.40 10.33 -8.38
CA ASN A 171 18.82 10.22 -8.72
C ASN A 171 19.03 9.46 -10.05
N GLN A 172 18.24 8.41 -10.31
CA GLN A 172 18.29 7.67 -11.57
C GLN A 172 17.83 8.52 -12.77
N TYR A 173 16.78 9.35 -12.62
CA TYR A 173 16.39 10.30 -13.65
C TYR A 173 17.49 11.33 -13.91
N LYS A 174 18.11 11.89 -12.86
CA LYS A 174 19.25 12.81 -12.98
C LYS A 174 20.43 12.17 -13.72
N GLY A 175 20.72 10.91 -13.42
CA GLY A 175 21.77 10.10 -14.05
C GLY A 175 21.39 9.53 -15.43
N LYS A 176 20.14 9.70 -15.87
CA LYS A 176 19.59 9.07 -17.10
C LYS A 176 19.71 7.53 -17.10
N GLU A 177 19.57 6.92 -15.93
CA GLU A 177 19.73 5.48 -15.71
C GLU A 177 18.43 4.70 -16.00
N TYR A 178 17.94 4.77 -17.24
CA TYR A 178 16.60 4.23 -17.59
C TYR A 178 16.44 2.73 -17.38
N ALA A 179 17.53 1.95 -17.54
CA ALA A 179 17.50 0.52 -17.22
C ALA A 179 17.24 0.27 -15.72
N HIS A 180 17.88 1.06 -14.84
CA HIS A 180 17.65 0.98 -13.40
C HIS A 180 16.27 1.50 -13.00
N LEU A 181 15.74 2.53 -13.67
CA LEU A 181 14.35 2.98 -13.49
C LEU A 181 13.36 1.85 -13.80
N GLY A 182 13.59 1.12 -14.90
CA GLY A 182 12.77 -0.04 -15.27
C GLY A 182 12.78 -1.14 -14.20
N ALA A 183 13.92 -1.38 -13.53
CA ALA A 183 14.02 -2.31 -12.41
C ALA A 183 13.43 -1.75 -11.10
N THR A 184 13.45 -0.43 -10.91
CA THR A 184 12.96 0.25 -9.71
C THR A 184 11.43 0.27 -9.64
N TRP A 185 10.76 0.46 -10.77
CA TRP A 185 9.31 0.50 -10.84
C TRP A 185 8.58 -0.71 -10.21
N PRO A 186 8.89 -1.98 -10.56
CA PRO A 186 8.24 -3.13 -9.94
C PRO A 186 8.49 -3.21 -8.42
N MET A 187 9.68 -2.79 -7.95
CA MET A 187 9.97 -2.72 -6.50
C MET A 187 9.08 -1.68 -5.80
N MET A 188 8.95 -0.48 -6.38
CA MET A 188 8.08 0.57 -5.85
C MET A 188 6.62 0.14 -5.81
N ARG A 189 6.11 -0.48 -6.90
CA ARG A 189 4.75 -1.02 -6.93
C ARG A 189 4.52 -2.06 -5.84
N GLN A 190 5.46 -2.99 -5.68
CA GLN A 190 5.35 -4.00 -4.63
C GLN A 190 5.37 -3.38 -3.23
N HIS A 191 6.20 -2.36 -3.00
CA HIS A 191 6.27 -1.67 -1.71
C HIS A 191 4.94 -0.98 -1.37
N VAL A 192 4.35 -0.26 -2.32
CA VAL A 192 3.06 0.41 -2.04
C VAL A 192 1.89 -0.57 -1.89
N TYR A 193 1.98 -1.78 -2.46
CA TYR A 193 1.05 -2.86 -2.11
C TYR A 193 1.18 -3.29 -0.65
N VAL A 194 2.40 -3.36 -0.11
CA VAL A 194 2.60 -3.67 1.31
C VAL A 194 2.00 -2.58 2.19
N ILE A 195 2.13 -1.30 1.82
CA ILE A 195 1.49 -0.20 2.54
C ILE A 195 -0.03 -0.36 2.54
N ALA A 196 -0.63 -0.51 1.35
CA ALA A 196 -2.07 -0.70 1.17
C ALA A 196 -2.62 -1.89 1.98
N ASP A 197 -1.93 -3.03 1.91
CA ASP A 197 -2.33 -4.25 2.61
C ASP A 197 -2.20 -4.13 4.12
N THR A 198 -1.16 -3.46 4.60
CA THR A 198 -0.93 -3.23 6.03
C THR A 198 -2.06 -2.38 6.61
N MET A 199 -2.41 -1.28 5.93
CA MET A 199 -3.52 -0.41 6.33
C MET A 199 -4.85 -1.16 6.34
N THR A 200 -5.18 -1.84 5.23
CA THR A 200 -6.44 -2.58 5.10
C THR A 200 -6.56 -3.69 6.15
N THR A 201 -5.48 -4.42 6.42
CA THR A 201 -5.47 -5.49 7.44
C THR A 201 -5.70 -4.92 8.83
N ALA A 202 -5.12 -3.76 9.16
CA ALA A 202 -5.32 -3.11 10.44
C ALA A 202 -6.76 -2.58 10.60
N TRP A 203 -7.35 -2.06 9.52
CA TRP A 203 -8.77 -1.64 9.53
C TRP A 203 -9.72 -2.82 9.72
N ALA A 204 -9.47 -3.94 9.04
CA ALA A 204 -10.28 -5.14 9.19
C ALA A 204 -10.22 -5.72 10.62
N LYS A 205 -9.04 -5.62 11.27
CA LYS A 205 -8.88 -6.03 12.68
C LYS A 205 -9.62 -5.11 13.65
N GLN A 206 -9.60 -3.79 13.43
CA GLN A 206 -10.23 -2.84 14.34
C GLN A 206 -11.75 -2.71 14.11
N PHE A 207 -12.21 -2.87 12.87
CA PHE A 207 -13.61 -2.68 12.47
C PHE A 207 -14.16 -3.86 11.67
N PRO A 208 -14.17 -5.09 12.20
CA PRO A 208 -14.58 -6.27 11.44
C PRO A 208 -16.00 -6.18 10.87
N SER A 209 -16.91 -5.48 11.55
CA SER A 209 -18.28 -5.23 11.08
C SER A 209 -18.38 -4.34 9.84
N LYS A 210 -17.39 -3.47 9.60
CA LYS A 210 -17.30 -2.66 8.36
C LYS A 210 -16.83 -3.48 7.16
N PHE A 211 -16.38 -4.70 7.40
CA PHE A 211 -15.95 -5.66 6.39
C PHE A 211 -16.87 -6.89 6.35
N SER A 212 -18.08 -6.84 6.89
CA SER A 212 -19.02 -7.97 6.84
C SER A 212 -19.71 -8.09 5.48
#